data_AF-A0A918UA99-F1
#
_entry.id   AF-A0A918UA99-F1
#
_cell.length_a   1.000
_cell.length_b   1.000
_cell.length_c   1.000
_cell.angle_alpha   90.00
_cell.angle_beta   90.00
_cell.angle_gamma   90.00
#
_symmetry.space_group_name_H-M   'P 1'
#
loop_
_entity.id
_entity.type
_entity.pdbx_description
1 polymer ?
#
loop_
_entity_poly.entity_id
_entity_poly.type
_entity_poly.pdbx_seq_one_letter_code
_entity_poly.pdbx_strand_id
1 'polypeptide(L)'
;MNSVPFRVFLLDPRDEQRAGALATFDAALRSEGAGRICGAPVFGSAGTVDEREGAVWVCEDEREALAGFLATRRKNGVDEIVSFVVDPARQWDTWGYRLLNRLLASASEVRVRIGGGRDRVRAFFHRAGFIDDAGHHPLCGGAVSLVYRRKEDGQHPELTLLPSGWIAEARQVVSPNCNERPQRGVDLLVVHNISLPPYQYGGDDVEKLFTNCLDPSGHPFYESLRELRVSAHFFVRRDGELVQFVPVGRRAWHAGVSSWRGRDGCNDFSVGVEMEGCDFEPFSDAQYRTLIALARCLMRDQPLAGMTGHEDIAPNRKTDPGPWFDWERVRRAVGLPG
;
A
#
# COMPACT_ATOMS: atom_id res chain seq x y z
N MET A 1 -4.45 -5.34 20.89
CA MET A 1 -4.75 -3.93 20.58
C MET A 1 -3.82 -3.55 19.46
N ASN A 2 -4.33 -3.40 18.24
CA ASN A 2 -3.49 -3.05 17.10
C ASN A 2 -3.16 -1.56 17.24
N SER A 3 -2.05 -1.22 17.91
CA SER A 3 -1.52 0.12 17.84
C SER A 3 -1.24 0.40 16.37
N VAL A 4 -1.86 1.46 15.85
CA VAL A 4 -1.30 2.08 14.65
C VAL A 4 0.11 2.51 15.08
N PRO A 5 1.18 2.09 14.39
CA PRO A 5 2.55 2.35 14.84
C PRO A 5 2.89 3.85 14.92
N PHE A 6 2.01 4.69 14.37
CA PHE A 6 2.11 6.13 14.43
C PHE A 6 0.72 6.78 14.26
N ARG A 7 0.53 7.97 14.81
CA ARG A 7 -0.67 8.79 14.62
C ARG A 7 -0.36 9.94 13.67
N VAL A 8 -1.12 10.05 12.58
CA VAL A 8 -1.08 11.22 11.69
C VAL A 8 -2.30 12.10 11.95
N PHE A 9 -2.08 13.38 12.21
CA PHE A 9 -3.15 14.33 12.45
C PHE A 9 -2.79 15.73 11.97
N LEU A 10 -3.84 16.52 11.71
CA LEU A 10 -3.71 17.94 11.43
C LEU A 10 -3.50 18.66 12.74
N LEU A 11 -2.44 19.46 12.81
CA LEU A 11 -2.12 20.22 14.01
C LEU A 11 -2.96 21.52 14.04
N ASP A 12 -3.67 21.80 15.14
CA ASP A 12 -4.54 22.98 15.24
C ASP A 12 -3.69 24.24 15.03
N PRO A 13 -4.14 25.16 14.15
CA PRO A 13 -3.50 26.44 13.93
C PRO A 13 -3.12 27.25 15.17
N ARG A 14 -3.81 27.02 16.29
CA ARG A 14 -3.69 27.73 17.58
C ARG A 14 -2.97 26.91 18.66
N ASP A 15 -2.51 25.70 18.33
CA ASP A 15 -1.77 24.86 19.27
C ASP A 15 -0.37 25.45 19.52
N GLU A 16 0.07 25.57 20.78
CA GLU A 16 1.44 25.98 21.11
C GLU A 16 2.47 24.99 20.56
N GLN A 17 2.10 23.72 20.39
CA GLN A 17 2.89 22.72 19.67
C GLN A 17 3.14 23.11 18.21
N ARG A 18 2.27 23.93 17.59
CA ARG A 18 2.46 24.42 16.22
C ARG A 18 3.66 25.33 16.14
N ALA A 19 3.76 26.27 17.08
CA ALA A 19 4.89 27.19 17.15
C ALA A 19 6.19 26.45 17.46
N GLY A 20 6.16 25.47 18.37
CA GLY A 20 7.30 24.60 18.67
C GLY A 20 7.74 23.73 17.51
N ALA A 21 6.80 23.10 16.80
CA ALA A 21 7.06 22.30 15.60
C ALA A 21 7.61 23.18 14.46
N LEU A 22 7.02 24.36 14.23
CA LEU A 22 7.50 25.34 13.25
C LEU A 22 8.90 25.91 13.61
N ALA A 23 9.20 26.12 14.90
CA ALA A 23 10.51 26.61 15.35
C ALA A 23 11.59 25.53 15.27
N THR A 24 11.28 24.29 15.67
CA THR A 24 12.13 23.11 15.50
C THR A 24 12.41 22.88 14.01
N PHE A 25 11.40 23.09 13.17
CA PHE A 25 11.50 23.04 11.71
C PHE A 25 12.42 24.13 11.15
N ASP A 26 12.24 25.37 11.53
CA ASP A 26 13.09 26.48 11.14
C ASP A 26 14.55 26.25 11.57
N ALA A 27 14.77 25.60 12.72
CA ALA A 27 16.09 25.18 13.16
C ALA A 27 16.67 24.02 12.33
N ALA A 28 15.89 22.97 12.05
CA ALA A 28 16.27 21.84 11.21
C ALA A 28 16.56 22.24 9.76
N LEU A 29 15.88 23.27 9.24
CA LEU A 29 16.13 23.88 7.93
C LEU A 29 17.44 24.68 7.88
N ARG A 30 17.87 25.24 9.02
CA ARG A 30 19.09 26.05 9.14
C ARG A 30 20.34 25.19 9.38
N SER A 31 20.19 23.98 9.91
CA SER A 31 21.27 22.99 9.99
C SER A 31 21.45 22.29 8.64
N GLU A 32 22.56 22.54 7.97
CA GLU A 32 22.92 21.92 6.69
C GLU A 32 22.80 20.39 6.72
N GLY A 33 22.02 19.81 5.81
CA GLY A 33 21.92 18.35 5.62
C GLY A 33 20.52 17.82 5.31
N ALA A 34 19.45 18.56 5.63
CA ALA A 34 18.10 18.18 5.26
C ALA A 34 17.79 18.63 3.82
N GLY A 35 17.61 17.67 2.91
CA GLY A 35 17.20 17.96 1.54
C GLY A 35 15.88 18.75 1.53
N ARG A 36 15.93 20.00 1.06
CA ARG A 36 14.70 20.78 0.78
C ARG A 36 13.84 20.00 -0.19
N ILE A 37 12.60 19.71 0.18
CA ILE A 37 11.51 19.27 -0.71
C ILE A 37 10.39 20.33 -0.58
N CYS A 38 10.41 21.36 -1.42
CA CYS A 38 9.38 22.40 -1.51
C CYS A 38 8.48 22.14 -2.72
N GLY A 39 7.57 21.18 -2.64
CA GLY A 39 6.64 20.92 -3.73
C GLY A 39 5.54 21.96 -3.91
N ALA A 40 5.07 22.09 -5.14
CA ALA A 40 3.79 22.69 -5.46
C ALA A 40 2.95 21.64 -6.20
N PRO A 41 2.29 20.68 -5.54
CA PRO A 41 1.32 19.82 -6.23
C PRO A 41 0.28 20.67 -6.95
N VAL A 42 -0.25 20.17 -8.07
CA VAL A 42 -1.47 20.67 -8.72
C VAL A 42 -2.54 19.61 -8.49
N PHE A 43 -3.58 19.92 -7.69
CA PHE A 43 -4.70 19.02 -7.46
C PHE A 43 -5.96 19.52 -8.19
N GLY A 44 -6.68 18.60 -8.84
CA GLY A 44 -8.01 18.84 -9.41
C GLY A 44 -8.99 17.74 -8.98
N SER A 45 -10.06 18.17 -8.30
CA SER A 45 -11.33 17.48 -7.91
C SER A 45 -11.23 16.09 -7.23
N ALA A 46 -11.80 15.80 -6.06
CA ALA A 46 -12.80 16.48 -5.22
C ALA A 46 -12.73 15.93 -3.77
N GLY A 47 -13.12 16.72 -2.77
CA GLY A 47 -13.51 16.24 -1.43
C GLY A 47 -12.75 16.80 -0.21
N THR A 48 -13.16 17.99 0.24
CA THR A 48 -12.97 18.66 1.55
C THR A 48 -11.57 18.65 2.20
N VAL A 49 -10.77 19.65 1.82
CA VAL A 49 -9.81 20.32 2.72
C VAL A 49 -10.31 21.76 2.81
N ASP A 50 -10.74 22.20 4.00
CA ASP A 50 -11.32 23.53 4.21
C ASP A 50 -10.33 24.48 4.94
N GLU A 51 -9.75 25.36 4.11
CA GLU A 51 -9.47 26.79 4.27
C GLU A 51 -9.03 27.37 5.63
N ARG A 52 -7.72 27.39 5.93
CA ARG A 52 -7.00 28.61 6.41
C ARG A 52 -5.52 28.54 6.04
N GLU A 53 -5.17 29.05 4.86
CA GLU A 53 -3.82 29.44 4.38
C GLU A 53 -2.59 28.52 4.67
N GLY A 54 -2.82 27.24 4.95
CA GLY A 54 -1.79 26.20 5.04
C GLY A 54 -1.98 25.25 6.22
N ALA A 55 -1.69 23.98 5.99
CA ALA A 55 -1.86 22.90 6.97
C ALA A 55 -0.50 22.38 7.44
N VAL A 56 -0.39 21.99 8.72
CA VAL A 56 0.75 21.24 9.23
C VAL A 56 0.23 19.88 9.70
N TRP A 57 0.66 18.84 9.00
CA TRP A 57 0.40 17.46 9.37
C TRP A 57 1.61 16.94 10.12
N VAL A 58 1.39 16.35 11.30
CA VAL A 58 2.44 15.72 12.11
C VAL A 58 2.19 14.23 12.18
N CYS A 59 3.28 13.50 12.29
CA CYS A 59 3.33 12.07 12.51
C CYS A 59 4.06 11.82 13.83
N GLU A 60 3.38 11.19 14.79
CA GLU A 60 3.94 10.78 16.08
C GLU A 60 4.05 9.26 16.12
N ASP A 61 5.10 8.69 16.72
CA ASP A 61 5.22 7.24 16.91
C ASP A 61 4.33 6.72 18.06
N GLU A 62 4.39 5.40 18.33
CA GLU A 62 3.64 4.76 19.44
C GLU A 62 3.96 5.31 20.83
N ARG A 63 5.06 6.07 20.98
CA ARG A 63 5.48 6.74 22.22
C ARG A 63 5.16 8.23 22.19
N GLU A 64 4.32 8.67 21.25
CA GLU A 64 3.95 10.06 21.01
C GLU A 64 5.15 10.96 20.64
N ALA A 65 6.27 10.37 20.18
CA ALA A 65 7.43 11.14 19.75
C ALA A 65 7.28 11.57 18.29
N LEU A 66 7.59 12.83 17.99
CA LEU A 66 7.53 13.39 16.63
C LEU A 66 8.47 12.62 15.68
N ALA A 67 7.90 11.95 14.68
CA ALA A 67 8.59 11.13 13.69
C ALA A 67 8.69 11.81 12.31
N GLY A 68 7.84 12.80 12.04
CA GLY A 68 7.89 13.60 10.82
C GLY A 68 6.75 14.61 10.73
N PHE A 69 6.84 15.53 9.76
CA PHE A 69 5.75 16.45 9.46
C PHE A 69 5.74 16.88 7.99
N LEU A 70 4.56 17.32 7.53
CA LEU A 70 4.33 17.92 6.23
C LEU A 70 3.64 19.28 6.43
N ALA A 71 4.22 20.33 5.86
CA ALA A 71 3.54 21.62 5.76
C ALA A 71 3.03 21.82 4.33
N THR A 72 1.75 22.20 4.19
CA THR A 72 1.16 22.60 2.91
C THR A 72 0.66 24.04 2.95
N ARG A 73 0.47 24.65 1.77
CA ARG A 73 -0.16 25.94 1.57
C ARG A 73 -1.09 25.87 0.38
N ARG A 74 -2.32 26.35 0.49
CA ARG A 74 -3.22 26.45 -0.67
C ARG A 74 -2.96 27.73 -1.46
N LYS A 75 -2.77 27.61 -2.79
CA LYS A 75 -2.62 28.73 -3.73
C LYS A 75 -3.44 28.42 -4.99
N ASN A 76 -4.34 29.32 -5.40
CA ASN A 76 -5.17 29.15 -6.61
C ASN A 76 -5.99 27.83 -6.64
N GLY A 77 -6.56 27.41 -5.50
CA GLY A 77 -7.32 26.15 -5.41
C GLY A 77 -6.45 24.89 -5.36
N VAL A 78 -5.14 25.06 -5.25
CA VAL A 78 -4.15 24.00 -5.37
C VAL A 78 -3.29 23.94 -4.11
N ASP A 79 -3.11 22.75 -3.53
CA ASP A 79 -2.30 22.55 -2.32
C ASP A 79 -0.82 22.37 -2.65
N GLU A 80 0.02 23.29 -2.19
CA GLU A 80 1.48 23.30 -2.33
C GLU A 80 2.14 22.61 -1.12
N ILE A 81 3.08 21.66 -1.31
CA ILE A 81 3.90 21.08 -0.22
C ILE A 81 5.06 22.03 0.10
N VAL A 82 4.89 22.88 1.09
CA VAL A 82 5.92 23.84 1.51
C VAL A 82 7.15 23.12 2.09
N SER A 83 6.91 22.05 2.84
CA SER A 83 7.97 21.27 3.49
C SER A 83 7.54 19.84 3.79
N PHE A 84 8.50 18.92 3.70
CA PHE A 84 8.37 17.54 4.12
C PHE A 84 9.64 17.11 4.85
N VAL A 85 9.53 16.69 6.10
CA VAL A 85 10.66 16.22 6.91
C VAL A 85 10.28 14.92 7.59
N VAL A 86 11.21 13.98 7.55
CA VAL A 86 11.15 12.70 8.25
C VAL A 86 12.46 12.50 8.98
N ASP A 87 12.40 11.88 10.15
CA ASP A 87 13.60 11.49 10.90
C ASP A 87 14.53 10.59 10.02
N PRO A 88 15.77 11.03 9.72
CA PRO A 88 16.72 10.26 8.93
C PRO A 88 17.09 8.90 9.54
N ALA A 89 17.05 8.76 10.86
CA ALA A 89 17.31 7.49 11.55
C ALA A 89 16.18 6.48 11.31
N ARG A 90 14.98 6.97 10.95
CA ARG A 90 13.76 6.18 10.73
C ARG A 90 13.28 6.24 9.27
N GLN A 91 14.10 6.80 8.37
CA GLN A 91 13.75 7.00 6.96
C GLN A 91 13.53 5.68 6.19
N TRP A 92 14.14 4.59 6.66
CA TRP A 92 14.04 3.26 6.06
C TRP A 92 12.93 2.41 6.65
N ASP A 93 12.39 2.82 7.80
CA ASP A 93 11.29 2.12 8.47
C ASP A 93 9.93 2.39 7.81
N THR A 94 9.90 2.79 6.53
CA THR A 94 8.70 2.98 5.69
C THR A 94 7.72 4.10 6.11
N TRP A 95 7.96 4.86 7.18
CA TRP A 95 6.95 5.75 7.76
C TRP A 95 6.70 7.08 7.03
N GLY A 96 7.76 7.76 6.57
CA GLY A 96 7.60 9.03 5.83
C GLY A 96 6.73 8.87 4.58
N TYR A 97 6.86 7.72 3.95
CA TYR A 97 6.10 7.30 2.78
C TYR A 97 4.59 7.27 3.08
N ARG A 98 4.17 6.85 4.28
CA ARG A 98 2.75 6.78 4.68
C ARG A 98 2.10 8.14 4.88
N LEU A 99 2.83 9.09 5.46
CA LEU A 99 2.38 10.49 5.56
C LEU A 99 2.19 11.08 4.16
N LEU A 100 3.16 10.88 3.27
CA LEU A 100 3.07 11.34 1.89
C LEU A 100 1.90 10.67 1.17
N ASN A 101 1.75 9.36 1.26
CA ASN A 101 0.68 8.63 0.60
C ASN A 101 -0.71 9.00 1.10
N ARG A 102 -0.86 9.26 2.41
CA ARG A 102 -2.10 9.82 2.97
C ARG A 102 -2.54 11.06 2.19
N LEU A 103 -1.56 11.86 1.82
CA LEU A 103 -1.76 13.19 1.25
C LEU A 103 -1.75 13.17 -0.29
N LEU A 104 -1.15 12.15 -0.91
CA LEU A 104 -1.12 11.92 -2.36
C LEU A 104 -2.19 10.95 -2.87
N ALA A 105 -3.02 10.41 -1.98
CA ALA A 105 -4.06 9.43 -2.27
C ALA A 105 -4.86 9.76 -3.52
N SER A 106 -5.30 11.02 -3.62
CA SER A 106 -6.11 11.57 -4.69
C SER A 106 -5.31 12.35 -5.74
N ALA A 107 -3.98 12.44 -5.60
CA ALA A 107 -3.14 13.16 -6.55
C ALA A 107 -2.94 12.36 -7.84
N SER A 108 -3.17 13.00 -8.97
CA SER A 108 -2.76 12.54 -10.30
C SER A 108 -1.43 13.17 -10.75
N GLU A 109 -1.08 14.34 -10.21
CA GLU A 109 0.19 15.05 -10.45
C GLU A 109 0.70 15.67 -9.14
N VAL A 110 2.02 15.67 -8.96
CA VAL A 110 2.72 16.32 -7.85
C VAL A 110 3.95 17.04 -8.38
N ARG A 111 4.15 18.32 -8.02
CA ARG A 111 5.44 18.98 -8.30
C ARG A 111 6.21 19.17 -7.02
N VAL A 112 7.52 19.05 -7.14
CA VAL A 112 8.45 18.93 -6.03
C VAL A 112 9.68 19.80 -6.30
N ARG A 113 9.97 20.82 -5.48
CA ARG A 113 11.23 21.56 -5.59
C ARG A 113 12.28 20.94 -4.69
N ILE A 114 13.39 20.51 -5.25
CA ILE A 114 14.50 19.90 -4.51
C ILE A 114 15.73 20.79 -4.48
N GLY A 115 16.38 20.92 -3.31
CA GLY A 115 17.69 21.59 -3.16
C GLY A 115 18.90 20.65 -3.24
N GLY A 116 18.67 19.33 -3.14
CA GLY A 116 19.68 18.26 -3.12
C GLY A 116 19.02 16.89 -2.87
N GLY A 117 19.76 15.77 -2.99
CA GLY A 117 19.26 14.43 -2.64
C GLY A 117 18.25 13.84 -3.64
N ARG A 118 18.39 14.15 -4.94
CA ARG A 118 17.44 13.82 -6.01
C ARG A 118 17.04 12.35 -6.07
N ASP A 119 17.99 11.43 -5.93
CA ASP A 119 17.71 9.99 -6.03
C ASP A 119 16.83 9.49 -4.88
N ARG A 120 16.98 10.08 -3.68
CA ARG A 120 16.14 9.75 -2.53
C ARG A 120 14.70 10.23 -2.74
N VAL A 121 14.53 11.46 -3.21
CA VAL A 121 13.20 12.01 -3.54
C VAL A 121 12.55 11.22 -4.67
N ARG A 122 13.31 10.85 -5.70
CA ARG A 122 12.82 10.00 -6.78
C ARG A 122 12.36 8.65 -6.24
N ALA A 123 13.19 7.93 -5.48
CA ALA A 123 12.79 6.66 -4.87
C ALA A 123 11.53 6.79 -4.01
N PHE A 124 11.37 7.93 -3.34
CA PHE A 124 10.22 8.25 -2.49
C PHE A 124 8.90 8.38 -3.28
N PHE A 125 8.89 9.14 -4.38
CA PHE A 125 7.70 9.30 -5.23
C PHE A 125 7.41 8.07 -6.10
N HIS A 126 8.45 7.34 -6.53
CA HIS A 126 8.29 6.08 -7.26
C HIS A 126 7.61 5.01 -6.42
N ARG A 127 7.93 4.93 -5.12
CA ARG A 127 7.21 4.03 -4.21
C ARG A 127 5.73 4.41 -4.13
N ALA A 128 5.40 5.70 -4.22
CA ALA A 128 4.02 6.23 -4.12
C ALA A 128 3.20 6.07 -5.40
N GLY A 129 3.72 5.36 -6.41
CA GLY A 129 3.05 5.19 -7.70
C GLY A 129 3.19 6.40 -8.63
N PHE A 130 4.16 7.28 -8.38
CA PHE A 130 4.42 8.41 -9.26
C PHE A 130 5.73 8.24 -10.03
N ILE A 131 5.74 8.65 -11.30
CA ILE A 131 6.91 8.66 -12.17
C ILE A 131 7.33 10.09 -12.48
N ASP A 132 8.63 10.33 -12.59
CA ASP A 132 9.20 11.62 -13.00
C ASP A 132 8.84 11.89 -14.47
N ASP A 133 8.08 12.95 -14.73
CA ASP A 133 7.60 13.35 -16.07
C ASP A 133 8.64 14.14 -16.87
N ALA A 134 9.94 13.81 -16.69
CA ALA A 134 11.14 14.38 -17.34
C ALA A 134 11.29 15.93 -17.33
N GLY A 135 10.29 16.68 -16.87
CA GLY A 135 10.26 18.13 -16.79
C GLY A 135 11.00 18.60 -15.55
N HIS A 136 12.26 18.98 -15.74
CA HIS A 136 13.05 19.59 -14.68
C HIS A 136 13.23 21.07 -14.99
N HIS A 137 12.69 21.93 -14.12
CA HIS A 137 12.89 23.36 -14.24
C HIS A 137 13.95 23.81 -13.22
N PRO A 138 15.13 24.29 -13.67
CA PRO A 138 16.12 24.85 -12.77
C PRO A 138 15.58 26.13 -12.12
N LEU A 139 15.88 26.31 -10.84
CA LEU A 139 15.45 27.44 -10.04
C LEU A 139 16.67 28.15 -9.42
N CYS A 140 16.47 29.41 -9.01
CA CYS A 140 17.52 30.19 -8.34
C CYS A 140 18.06 29.48 -7.09
N GLY A 141 19.38 29.53 -6.90
CA GLY A 141 20.05 28.94 -5.74
C GLY A 141 20.29 27.43 -5.82
N GLY A 142 20.37 26.85 -7.03
CA GLY A 142 20.73 25.44 -7.23
C GLY A 142 19.60 24.43 -7.01
N ALA A 143 18.38 24.91 -6.77
CA ALA A 143 17.20 24.06 -6.63
C ALA A 143 16.61 23.66 -7.99
N VAL A 144 15.86 22.55 -8.05
CA VAL A 144 15.19 22.05 -9.26
C VAL A 144 13.74 21.73 -8.95
N SER A 145 12.79 22.13 -9.81
CA SER A 145 11.41 21.63 -9.75
C SER A 145 11.28 20.34 -10.58
N LEU A 146 10.78 19.27 -9.97
CA LEU A 146 10.44 18.00 -10.61
C LEU A 146 8.92 17.87 -10.67
N VAL A 147 8.39 17.38 -11.80
CA VAL A 147 6.97 17.03 -11.92
C VAL A 147 6.86 15.51 -11.90
N TYR A 148 6.00 15.01 -11.03
CA TYR A 148 5.69 13.60 -10.87
C TYR A 148 4.24 13.36 -11.25
N ARG A 149 3.97 12.40 -12.12
CA ARG A 149 2.59 11.99 -12.46
C ARG A 149 2.33 10.59 -11.97
N ARG A 150 1.11 10.34 -11.52
CA ARG A 150 0.69 8.99 -11.20
C ARG A 150 0.87 8.15 -12.45
N LYS A 151 1.57 7.03 -12.33
CA LYS A 151 1.84 6.19 -13.49
C LYS A 151 0.51 5.66 -13.99
N GLU A 152 0.17 5.95 -15.24
CA GLU A 152 -0.97 5.30 -15.89
C GLU A 152 -0.77 3.78 -15.90
N ASP A 153 -1.87 3.04 -15.96
CA ASP A 153 -1.87 1.58 -16.07
C ASP A 153 -1.07 1.17 -17.33
N GLY A 154 0.23 0.93 -17.15
CA GLY A 154 1.07 0.37 -18.19
C GLY A 154 0.64 -1.04 -18.55
N GLN A 155 1.32 -1.69 -19.50
CA GLN A 155 1.00 -3.06 -19.90
C GLN A 155 0.88 -4.00 -18.70
N HIS A 156 -0.23 -4.74 -18.67
CA HIS A 156 -0.48 -5.83 -17.75
C HIS A 156 0.40 -7.03 -18.15
N PRO A 157 0.93 -7.81 -17.19
CA PRO A 157 1.54 -9.08 -17.54
C PRO A 157 0.50 -10.00 -18.20
N GLU A 158 0.95 -10.79 -19.17
CA GLU A 158 0.14 -11.88 -19.71
C GLU A 158 0.31 -13.09 -18.80
N LEU A 159 -0.82 -13.62 -18.31
CA LEU A 159 -0.83 -14.77 -17.39
C LEU A 159 -1.63 -15.90 -18.03
N THR A 160 -1.16 -17.12 -17.80
CA THR A 160 -1.74 -18.35 -18.34
C THR A 160 -2.09 -19.32 -17.22
N LEU A 161 -3.37 -19.63 -17.03
CA LEU A 161 -3.80 -20.68 -16.12
C LEU A 161 -3.62 -22.05 -16.77
N LEU A 162 -2.73 -22.85 -16.20
CA LEU A 162 -2.50 -24.22 -16.63
C LEU A 162 -3.60 -25.15 -16.11
N PRO A 163 -3.88 -26.28 -16.79
CA PRO A 163 -4.85 -27.28 -16.31
C PRO A 163 -4.57 -27.82 -14.91
N SER A 164 -3.32 -27.73 -14.44
CA SER A 164 -2.91 -28.09 -13.08
C SER A 164 -3.40 -27.11 -12.01
N GLY A 165 -3.97 -25.97 -12.39
CA GLY A 165 -4.38 -24.89 -11.49
C GLY A 165 -3.26 -23.91 -11.14
N TRP A 166 -2.07 -24.05 -11.74
CA TRP A 166 -0.95 -23.12 -11.58
C TRP A 166 -0.94 -22.07 -12.69
N ILE A 167 -0.54 -20.85 -12.36
CA ILE A 167 -0.20 -19.81 -13.34
C ILE A 167 1.23 -20.08 -13.83
N ALA A 168 1.42 -20.15 -15.15
CA ALA A 168 2.70 -20.52 -15.74
C ALA A 168 3.83 -19.52 -15.40
N GLU A 169 3.48 -18.25 -15.29
CA GLU A 169 4.40 -17.13 -15.06
C GLU A 169 4.61 -16.81 -13.57
N ALA A 170 3.86 -17.46 -12.67
CA ALA A 170 4.02 -17.26 -11.23
C ALA A 170 5.18 -18.08 -10.67
N ARG A 171 5.94 -17.50 -9.74
CA ARG A 171 6.91 -18.28 -8.96
C ARG A 171 6.17 -19.20 -8.01
N GLN A 172 6.43 -20.50 -8.11
CA GLN A 172 5.71 -21.50 -7.33
C GLN A 172 6.44 -21.81 -6.03
N VAL A 173 5.73 -21.70 -4.91
CA VAL A 173 6.21 -22.07 -3.57
C VAL A 173 5.15 -22.95 -2.92
N VAL A 174 5.29 -24.27 -3.04
CA VAL A 174 4.22 -25.19 -2.67
C VAL A 174 3.93 -25.15 -1.17
N SER A 175 2.72 -24.71 -0.80
CA SER A 175 2.26 -24.72 0.58
C SER A 175 1.59 -26.05 0.95
N PRO A 176 1.91 -26.65 2.11
CA PRO A 176 1.19 -27.79 2.64
C PRO A 176 -0.20 -27.41 3.20
N ASN A 177 -0.45 -26.12 3.44
CA ASN A 177 -1.66 -25.61 4.09
C ASN A 177 -2.82 -25.49 3.10
N CYS A 178 -3.25 -26.62 2.52
CA CYS A 178 -4.39 -26.66 1.63
C CYS A 178 -5.04 -28.05 1.62
N ASN A 179 -6.29 -28.11 1.18
CA ASN A 179 -7.01 -29.37 1.03
C ASN A 179 -7.97 -29.33 -0.18
N GLU A 180 -8.81 -30.35 -0.33
CA GLU A 180 -9.79 -30.40 -1.40
C GLU A 180 -10.92 -29.38 -1.17
N ARG A 181 -11.44 -28.82 -2.26
CA ARG A 181 -12.67 -28.01 -2.23
C ARG A 181 -13.88 -28.95 -2.20
N PRO A 182 -14.97 -28.57 -1.51
CA PRO A 182 -16.20 -29.35 -1.55
C PRO A 182 -16.89 -29.32 -2.92
N GLN A 183 -16.64 -28.28 -3.73
CA GLN A 183 -17.20 -28.10 -5.06
C GLN A 183 -16.12 -27.63 -6.04
N ARG A 184 -16.32 -27.92 -7.34
CA ARG A 184 -15.45 -27.42 -8.41
C ARG A 184 -15.89 -26.02 -8.83
N GLY A 185 -14.93 -25.24 -9.32
CA GLY A 185 -15.15 -23.85 -9.72
C GLY A 185 -14.86 -22.88 -8.57
N VAL A 186 -14.40 -21.70 -8.93
CA VAL A 186 -14.17 -20.58 -8.03
C VAL A 186 -15.04 -19.43 -8.50
N ASP A 187 -15.83 -18.89 -7.57
CA ASP A 187 -16.86 -17.90 -7.86
C ASP A 187 -16.48 -16.52 -7.29
N LEU A 188 -15.46 -16.47 -6.42
CA LEU A 188 -15.07 -15.27 -5.69
C LEU A 188 -13.55 -15.10 -5.65
N LEU A 189 -13.08 -13.87 -5.88
CA LEU A 189 -11.72 -13.47 -5.54
C LEU A 189 -11.75 -12.64 -4.25
N VAL A 190 -10.99 -13.05 -3.24
CA VAL A 190 -10.87 -12.31 -1.98
C VAL A 190 -9.50 -11.66 -1.94
N VAL A 191 -9.46 -10.34 -1.85
CA VAL A 191 -8.23 -9.56 -1.73
C VAL A 191 -7.89 -9.38 -0.25
N HIS A 192 -6.64 -9.62 0.09
CA HIS A 192 -6.06 -9.50 1.44
C HIS A 192 -4.86 -8.57 1.36
N ASN A 193 -4.31 -8.19 2.51
CA ASN A 193 -2.96 -7.66 2.58
C ASN A 193 -2.17 -8.32 3.71
N ILE A 194 -0.85 -8.36 3.53
CA ILE A 194 0.07 -8.89 4.54
C ILE A 194 1.46 -8.27 4.40
N SER A 195 2.13 -8.11 5.54
CA SER A 195 3.56 -7.79 5.64
C SER A 195 4.15 -8.48 6.86
N LEU A 196 5.31 -9.10 6.70
CA LEU A 196 6.04 -9.78 7.79
C LEU A 196 7.54 -9.43 7.71
N PRO A 197 8.14 -8.88 8.79
CA PRO A 197 7.45 -8.36 9.97
C PRO A 197 6.40 -7.31 9.60
N PRO A 198 5.41 -6.99 10.46
CA PRO A 198 4.41 -5.98 10.14
C PRO A 198 5.08 -4.73 9.59
N TYR A 199 4.57 -4.24 8.46
CA TYR A 199 5.05 -3.01 7.80
C TYR A 199 6.41 -3.13 7.07
N GLN A 200 6.99 -4.32 7.02
CA GLN A 200 8.22 -4.60 6.28
C GLN A 200 7.91 -5.43 5.03
N TYR A 201 8.65 -5.19 3.96
CA TYR A 201 8.39 -5.74 2.63
C TYR A 201 9.68 -6.29 2.02
N GLY A 202 9.56 -7.21 1.06
CA GLY A 202 10.67 -7.77 0.29
C GLY A 202 11.39 -8.96 0.94
N GLY A 203 11.07 -9.29 2.20
CA GLY A 203 11.55 -10.49 2.89
C GLY A 203 10.76 -11.75 2.50
N ASP A 204 11.25 -12.91 2.89
CA ASP A 204 10.65 -14.23 2.61
C ASP A 204 9.72 -14.72 3.74
N ASP A 205 9.50 -13.93 4.79
CA ASP A 205 8.77 -14.35 5.98
C ASP A 205 7.27 -14.63 5.72
N VAL A 206 6.65 -13.94 4.76
CA VAL A 206 5.28 -14.28 4.29
C VAL A 206 5.25 -15.66 3.65
N GLU A 207 6.24 -15.97 2.83
CA GLU A 207 6.36 -17.30 2.19
C GLU A 207 6.55 -18.37 3.26
N LYS A 208 7.45 -18.12 4.22
CA LYS A 208 7.69 -19.00 5.36
C LYS A 208 6.45 -19.20 6.24
N LEU A 209 5.64 -18.16 6.48
CA LEU A 209 4.38 -18.31 7.21
C LEU A 209 3.46 -19.29 6.47
N PHE A 210 3.27 -19.09 5.17
CA PHE A 210 2.38 -19.92 4.36
C PHE A 210 2.90 -21.34 4.14
N THR A 211 4.19 -21.60 4.36
CA THR A 211 4.78 -22.94 4.28
C THR A 211 5.05 -23.61 5.64
N ASN A 212 4.63 -22.99 6.76
CA ASN A 212 4.94 -23.44 8.13
C ASN A 212 6.43 -23.49 8.47
N CYS A 213 7.23 -22.61 7.86
CA CYS A 213 8.68 -22.50 8.04
C CYS A 213 9.10 -21.21 8.76
N LEU A 214 8.14 -20.40 9.23
CA LEU A 214 8.44 -19.15 9.93
C LEU A 214 9.04 -19.46 11.31
N ASP A 215 10.23 -18.92 11.59
CA ASP A 215 10.87 -19.03 12.90
C ASP A 215 10.19 -18.09 13.90
N PRO A 216 9.49 -18.60 14.93
CA PRO A 216 8.80 -17.75 15.91
C PRO A 216 9.74 -16.83 16.70
N SER A 217 11.03 -17.18 16.79
CA SER A 217 12.03 -16.38 17.51
C SER A 217 12.62 -15.24 16.67
N GLY A 218 12.37 -15.22 15.35
CA GLY A 218 12.94 -14.24 14.42
C GLY A 218 12.42 -12.81 14.60
N HIS A 219 11.23 -12.63 15.21
CA HIS A 219 10.67 -11.32 15.51
C HIS A 219 9.61 -11.43 16.62
N PRO A 220 9.48 -10.46 17.55
CA PRO A 220 8.50 -10.55 18.65
C PRO A 220 7.05 -10.76 18.22
N PHE A 221 6.67 -10.27 17.04
CA PHE A 221 5.33 -10.48 16.45
C PHE A 221 5.07 -11.95 16.09
N TYR A 222 6.11 -12.72 15.74
CA TYR A 222 5.97 -14.07 15.17
C TYR A 222 5.53 -15.12 16.18
N GLU A 223 5.76 -14.91 17.48
CA GLU A 223 5.25 -15.80 18.51
C GLU A 223 3.72 -15.93 18.43
N SER A 224 3.02 -14.84 18.09
CA SER A 224 1.56 -14.84 17.93
C SER A 224 1.07 -15.63 16.71
N LEU A 225 1.96 -15.92 15.75
CA LEU A 225 1.66 -16.63 14.51
C LEU A 225 2.03 -18.13 14.56
N ARG A 226 2.73 -18.57 15.61
CA ARG A 226 3.34 -19.90 15.74
C ARG A 226 2.39 -21.07 15.46
N GLU A 227 1.17 -20.99 16.00
CA GLU A 227 0.17 -22.04 15.88
C GLU A 227 -0.72 -21.88 14.63
N LEU A 228 -0.58 -20.78 13.89
CA LEU A 228 -1.37 -20.56 12.69
C LEU A 228 -0.95 -21.53 11.59
N ARG A 229 -1.95 -22.07 10.91
CA ARG A 229 -1.82 -22.84 9.67
C ARG A 229 -2.69 -22.17 8.65
N VAL A 230 -2.08 -21.32 7.84
CA VAL A 230 -2.75 -20.44 6.87
C VAL A 230 -2.01 -20.45 5.55
N SER A 231 -2.70 -20.09 4.48
CA SER A 231 -2.14 -19.92 3.15
C SER A 231 -3.07 -19.08 2.31
N ALA A 232 -2.53 -18.49 1.24
CA ALA A 232 -3.30 -17.93 0.14
C ALA A 232 -3.01 -18.71 -1.14
N HIS A 233 -3.75 -18.42 -2.21
CA HIS A 233 -3.38 -18.96 -3.53
C HIS A 233 -2.23 -18.15 -4.09
N PHE A 234 -2.34 -16.83 -4.03
CA PHE A 234 -1.41 -15.90 -4.65
C PHE A 234 -0.90 -14.86 -3.66
N PHE A 235 0.31 -14.40 -3.87
CA PHE A 235 0.90 -13.24 -3.20
C PHE A 235 1.54 -12.33 -4.26
N VAL A 236 1.18 -11.05 -4.22
CA VAL A 236 1.67 -10.04 -5.15
C VAL A 236 2.60 -9.09 -4.41
N ARG A 237 3.89 -9.19 -4.69
CA ARG A 237 4.93 -8.37 -4.06
C ARG A 237 4.86 -6.92 -4.49
N ARG A 238 5.53 -6.02 -3.76
CA ARG A 238 5.54 -4.57 -4.05
C ARG A 238 6.02 -4.26 -5.47
N ASP A 239 6.92 -5.05 -6.04
CA ASP A 239 7.44 -4.89 -7.40
C ASP A 239 6.56 -5.53 -8.49
N GLY A 240 5.48 -6.22 -8.09
CA GLY A 240 4.55 -6.91 -8.97
C GLY A 240 4.86 -8.38 -9.22
N GLU A 241 5.91 -8.96 -8.61
CA GLU A 241 6.17 -10.40 -8.68
C GLU A 241 4.94 -11.17 -8.18
N LEU A 242 4.47 -12.12 -8.99
CA LEU A 242 3.40 -13.03 -8.63
C LEU A 242 4.00 -14.34 -8.08
N VAL A 243 3.72 -14.61 -6.82
CA VAL A 243 4.04 -15.88 -6.16
C VAL A 243 2.74 -16.67 -6.02
N GLN A 244 2.78 -17.97 -6.29
CA GLN A 244 1.64 -18.86 -6.09
C GLN A 244 2.03 -19.97 -5.11
N PHE A 245 1.12 -20.27 -4.17
CA PHE A 245 1.33 -21.31 -3.15
C PHE A 245 0.43 -22.53 -3.29
N VAL A 246 -0.79 -22.30 -3.76
CA VAL A 246 -1.83 -23.32 -3.85
C VAL A 246 -2.44 -23.27 -5.27
N PRO A 247 -2.60 -24.42 -5.94
CA PRO A 247 -3.30 -24.47 -7.22
C PRO A 247 -4.74 -23.97 -7.07
N VAL A 248 -5.26 -23.23 -8.05
CA VAL A 248 -6.63 -22.64 -8.04
C VAL A 248 -7.72 -23.66 -7.72
N GLY A 249 -7.57 -24.90 -8.20
CA GLY A 249 -8.52 -25.98 -7.96
C GLY A 249 -8.53 -26.54 -6.53
N ARG A 250 -7.56 -26.18 -5.69
CA ARG A 250 -7.49 -26.60 -4.27
C ARG A 250 -7.93 -25.48 -3.35
N ARG A 251 -8.30 -25.85 -2.12
CA ARG A 251 -8.74 -24.93 -1.08
C ARG A 251 -7.54 -24.44 -0.26
N ALA A 252 -7.13 -23.19 -0.45
CA ALA A 252 -6.22 -22.49 0.47
C ALA A 252 -6.97 -22.06 1.75
N TRP A 253 -6.24 -21.71 2.80
CA TRP A 253 -6.79 -21.36 4.12
C TRP A 253 -6.55 -19.88 4.44
N HIS A 254 -7.29 -18.98 3.77
CA HIS A 254 -7.08 -17.53 3.87
C HIS A 254 -8.23 -16.78 4.55
N ALA A 255 -9.49 -17.17 4.30
CA ALA A 255 -10.66 -16.39 4.71
C ALA A 255 -11.13 -16.65 6.16
N GLY A 256 -10.80 -17.79 6.76
CA GLY A 256 -11.33 -18.19 8.07
C GLY A 256 -12.87 -18.18 8.13
N VAL A 257 -13.42 -17.85 9.30
CA VAL A 257 -14.88 -17.65 9.47
C VAL A 257 -15.31 -16.42 8.68
N SER A 258 -16.13 -16.64 7.65
CA SER A 258 -16.47 -15.65 6.63
C SER A 258 -17.78 -16.01 5.91
N SER A 259 -18.46 -15.00 5.37
CA SER A 259 -19.70 -15.15 4.58
C SER A 259 -19.74 -14.14 3.43
N TRP A 260 -20.08 -14.60 2.23
CA TRP A 260 -20.27 -13.73 1.06
C TRP A 260 -21.64 -13.98 0.44
N ARG A 261 -22.46 -12.93 0.35
CA ARG A 261 -23.86 -12.99 -0.14
C ARG A 261 -24.70 -14.08 0.56
N GLY A 262 -24.47 -14.28 1.85
CA GLY A 262 -25.15 -15.29 2.68
C GLY A 262 -24.63 -16.72 2.55
N ARG A 263 -23.55 -16.95 1.77
CA ARG A 263 -22.86 -18.23 1.68
C ARG A 263 -21.64 -18.25 2.59
N ASP A 264 -21.69 -19.07 3.62
CA ASP A 264 -20.61 -19.21 4.59
C ASP A 264 -19.44 -20.05 4.04
N GLY A 265 -18.28 -19.89 4.68
CA GLY A 265 -17.09 -20.70 4.38
C GLY A 265 -16.41 -20.28 3.08
N CYS A 266 -16.06 -19.00 2.95
CA CYS A 266 -15.56 -18.45 1.68
C CYS A 266 -14.35 -19.18 1.11
N ASN A 267 -13.51 -19.83 1.92
CA ASN A 267 -12.42 -20.68 1.42
C ASN A 267 -12.91 -21.73 0.41
N ASP A 268 -14.12 -22.25 0.56
CA ASP A 268 -14.66 -23.34 -0.26
C ASP A 268 -14.81 -22.97 -1.74
N PHE A 269 -15.13 -21.71 -2.02
CA PHE A 269 -15.49 -21.21 -3.35
C PHE A 269 -14.71 -19.96 -3.78
N SER A 270 -13.67 -19.57 -3.04
CA SER A 270 -12.87 -18.39 -3.35
C SER A 270 -11.38 -18.66 -3.56
N VAL A 271 -10.75 -17.74 -4.28
CA VAL A 271 -9.30 -17.60 -4.42
C VAL A 271 -8.84 -16.38 -3.61
N GLY A 272 -8.06 -16.63 -2.57
CA GLY A 272 -7.33 -15.59 -1.83
C GLY A 272 -6.09 -15.07 -2.56
N VAL A 273 -6.01 -13.75 -2.71
CA VAL A 273 -4.84 -13.02 -3.23
C VAL A 273 -4.34 -12.06 -2.15
N GLU A 274 -3.11 -12.26 -1.71
CA GLU A 274 -2.43 -11.43 -0.73
C GLU A 274 -1.64 -10.32 -1.44
N MET A 275 -1.91 -9.07 -1.08
CA MET A 275 -1.14 -7.94 -1.57
C MET A 275 -0.08 -7.57 -0.52
N GLU A 276 1.20 -7.58 -0.88
CA GLU A 276 2.26 -7.13 0.04
C GLU A 276 2.03 -5.66 0.45
N GLY A 277 1.72 -5.42 1.71
CA GLY A 277 1.24 -4.11 2.16
C GLY A 277 0.59 -4.14 3.54
N CYS A 278 -0.18 -3.08 3.83
CA CYS A 278 -0.99 -2.95 5.04
C CYS A 278 -2.12 -1.92 4.85
N ASP A 279 -3.03 -1.85 5.83
CA ASP A 279 -4.19 -0.94 5.86
C ASP A 279 -3.85 0.56 5.96
N PHE A 280 -2.57 0.92 5.92
CA PHE A 280 -2.10 2.29 6.19
C PHE A 280 -1.28 2.89 5.04
N GLU A 281 -1.18 2.21 3.90
CA GLU A 281 -0.52 2.74 2.71
C GLU A 281 -1.06 2.17 1.38
N PRO A 282 -0.98 2.93 0.27
CA PRO A 282 -1.29 2.48 -1.07
C PRO A 282 -0.47 1.28 -1.52
N PHE A 283 -1.10 0.47 -2.37
CA PHE A 283 -0.44 -0.56 -3.15
C PHE A 283 0.20 0.02 -4.41
N SER A 284 1.26 -0.61 -4.90
CA SER A 284 2.01 -0.11 -6.06
C SER A 284 1.24 -0.33 -7.38
N ASP A 285 1.59 0.41 -8.43
CA ASP A 285 1.01 0.17 -9.76
C ASP A 285 1.39 -1.19 -10.34
N ALA A 286 2.54 -1.74 -9.96
CA ALA A 286 2.92 -3.08 -10.38
C ALA A 286 1.99 -4.13 -9.74
N GLN A 287 1.67 -3.95 -8.47
CA GLN A 287 0.71 -4.77 -7.75
C GLN A 287 -0.68 -4.75 -8.41
N TYR A 288 -1.22 -3.58 -8.70
CA TYR A 288 -2.52 -3.47 -9.38
C TYR A 288 -2.50 -4.11 -10.78
N ARG A 289 -1.44 -3.91 -11.56
CA ARG A 289 -1.34 -4.51 -12.90
C ARG A 289 -1.35 -6.04 -12.84
N THR A 290 -0.60 -6.62 -11.89
CA THR A 290 -0.55 -8.06 -11.68
C THR A 290 -1.90 -8.60 -11.17
N LEU A 291 -2.54 -7.93 -10.20
CA LEU A 291 -3.86 -8.33 -9.71
C LEU A 291 -4.93 -8.29 -10.81
N ILE A 292 -4.95 -7.23 -11.62
CA ILE A 292 -5.89 -7.08 -12.75
C ILE A 292 -5.64 -8.16 -13.80
N ALA A 293 -4.37 -8.43 -14.13
CA ALA A 293 -4.01 -9.51 -15.05
C ALA A 293 -4.47 -10.88 -14.53
N LEU A 294 -4.25 -11.13 -13.24
CA LEU A 294 -4.64 -12.38 -12.57
C LEU A 294 -6.16 -12.54 -12.59
N ALA A 295 -6.91 -11.50 -12.21
CA ALA A 295 -8.36 -11.53 -12.23
C ALA A 295 -8.89 -11.82 -13.64
N ARG A 296 -8.40 -11.12 -14.67
CA ARG A 296 -8.76 -11.37 -16.08
C ARG A 296 -8.40 -12.78 -16.53
N CYS A 297 -7.24 -13.30 -16.12
CA CYS A 297 -6.84 -14.67 -16.42
C CYS A 297 -7.82 -15.67 -15.82
N LEU A 298 -8.13 -15.53 -14.53
CA LEU A 298 -9.05 -16.43 -13.83
C LEU A 298 -10.47 -16.35 -14.41
N MET A 299 -10.95 -15.15 -14.81
CA MET A 299 -12.27 -14.98 -15.43
C MET A 299 -12.44 -15.74 -16.75
N ARG A 300 -11.36 -16.10 -17.45
CA ARG A 300 -11.44 -16.89 -18.69
C ARG A 300 -11.80 -18.35 -18.41
N ASP A 301 -11.37 -18.87 -17.27
CA ASP A 301 -11.40 -20.31 -16.97
C ASP A 301 -12.23 -20.67 -15.72
N GLN A 302 -12.61 -19.68 -14.92
CA GLN A 302 -13.37 -19.83 -13.68
C GLN A 302 -14.65 -18.99 -13.72
N PRO A 303 -15.75 -19.46 -13.11
CA PRO A 303 -17.03 -18.75 -13.06
C PRO A 303 -17.03 -17.61 -12.03
N LEU A 304 -16.00 -16.76 -12.04
CA LEU A 304 -15.86 -15.64 -11.10
C LEU A 304 -17.07 -14.71 -11.21
N ALA A 305 -17.80 -14.60 -10.11
CA ALA A 305 -19.01 -13.79 -9.96
C ALA A 305 -18.77 -12.51 -9.16
N GLY A 306 -17.63 -12.38 -8.48
CA GLY A 306 -17.26 -11.17 -7.76
C GLY A 306 -15.83 -11.11 -7.26
N MET A 307 -15.46 -9.92 -6.79
CA MET A 307 -14.20 -9.63 -6.12
C MET A 307 -14.46 -8.71 -4.92
N THR A 308 -13.99 -9.10 -3.75
CA THR A 308 -14.29 -8.42 -2.47
C THR A 308 -13.06 -8.40 -1.58
N GLY A 309 -13.05 -7.55 -0.55
CA GLY A 309 -12.02 -7.55 0.47
C GLY A 309 -12.31 -8.52 1.62
N HIS A 310 -11.31 -8.79 2.45
CA HIS A 310 -11.48 -9.67 3.61
C HIS A 310 -12.34 -9.02 4.70
N GLU A 311 -12.29 -7.69 4.81
CA GLU A 311 -13.13 -6.88 5.68
C GLU A 311 -14.62 -7.03 5.37
N ASP A 312 -14.98 -7.22 4.10
CA ASP A 312 -16.37 -7.34 3.66
C ASP A 312 -16.97 -8.72 4.00
N ILE A 313 -16.18 -9.80 3.88
CA ILE A 313 -16.64 -11.17 4.17
C ILE A 313 -16.49 -11.54 5.64
N ALA A 314 -15.77 -10.75 6.42
CA ALA A 314 -15.52 -10.98 7.84
C ALA A 314 -15.54 -9.67 8.65
N PRO A 315 -16.67 -8.93 8.62
CA PRO A 315 -16.79 -7.64 9.28
C PRO A 315 -16.54 -7.77 10.79
N ASN A 316 -15.93 -6.74 11.38
CA ASN A 316 -15.52 -6.67 12.79
C ASN A 316 -14.38 -7.64 13.20
N ARG A 317 -13.95 -8.55 12.32
CA ARG A 317 -12.80 -9.45 12.57
C ARG A 317 -11.58 -9.06 11.75
N LYS A 318 -11.78 -8.61 10.51
CA LYS A 318 -10.71 -8.27 9.57
C LYS A 318 -10.92 -6.88 9.00
N THR A 319 -9.82 -6.24 8.64
CA THR A 319 -9.76 -4.86 8.14
C THR A 319 -9.04 -4.75 6.80
N ASP A 320 -8.35 -5.82 6.37
CA ASP A 320 -7.62 -5.94 5.11
C ASP A 320 -8.54 -6.17 3.91
N PRO A 321 -8.25 -5.62 2.70
CA PRO A 321 -7.01 -4.93 2.34
C PRO A 321 -6.98 -3.44 2.73
N GLY A 322 -8.04 -2.94 3.39
CA GLY A 322 -8.07 -1.65 4.04
C GLY A 322 -8.36 -0.48 3.11
N PRO A 323 -8.47 0.74 3.67
CA PRO A 323 -8.96 1.93 2.96
C PRO A 323 -8.04 2.42 1.83
N TRP A 324 -6.81 1.90 1.75
CA TRP A 324 -5.83 2.24 0.73
C TRP A 324 -5.89 1.38 -0.51
N PHE A 325 -6.72 0.33 -0.49
CA PHE A 325 -6.98 -0.44 -1.67
C PHE A 325 -7.95 0.30 -2.60
N ASP A 326 -7.44 0.75 -3.75
CA ASP A 326 -8.21 1.41 -4.80
C ASP A 326 -9.15 0.43 -5.54
N TRP A 327 -10.30 0.20 -4.94
CA TRP A 327 -11.37 -0.60 -5.52
C TRP A 327 -11.92 -0.03 -6.84
N GLU A 328 -11.89 1.29 -7.02
CA GLU A 328 -12.39 1.91 -8.24
C GLU A 328 -11.52 1.56 -9.45
N ARG A 329 -10.19 1.62 -9.29
CA ARG A 329 -9.23 1.19 -10.31
C ARG A 329 -9.49 -0.25 -10.75
N VAL A 330 -9.65 -1.16 -9.79
CA VAL A 330 -9.87 -2.58 -10.10
C VAL A 330 -11.23 -2.81 -10.75
N ARG A 331 -12.31 -2.21 -10.22
CA ARG A 331 -13.66 -2.31 -10.82
C ARG A 331 -13.69 -1.79 -12.24
N ARG A 332 -13.05 -0.65 -12.52
CA ARG A 332 -12.97 -0.07 -13.88
C ARG A 332 -12.26 -1.00 -14.86
N ALA A 333 -11.23 -1.72 -14.41
CA ALA A 333 -10.42 -2.58 -15.26
C ALA A 333 -11.01 -3.99 -15.48
N VAL A 334 -11.70 -4.54 -14.48
CA VAL A 334 -12.12 -5.95 -14.45
C VAL A 334 -13.64 -6.12 -14.56
N GLY A 335 -14.42 -5.14 -14.08
CA GLY A 335 -15.89 -5.17 -14.14
C GLY A 335 -16.57 -6.16 -13.18
N LEU A 336 -15.82 -6.79 -12.27
CA LEU A 336 -16.40 -7.67 -11.25
C LEU A 336 -17.10 -6.85 -10.14
N PRO A 337 -18.30 -7.25 -9.71
CA PRO A 337 -18.97 -6.63 -8.57
C PRO A 337 -18.34 -7.11 -7.24
N GLY A 338 -18.62 -6.34 -6.17
CA GLY A 338 -18.39 -6.76 -4.78
C GLY A 338 -19.35 -7.87 -4.33
#